data_AF-A0A1G2DBI6-F1
#
_entry.id   AF-A0A1G2DBI6-F1
#
_cell.length_a   1.000
_cell.length_b   1.000
_cell.length_c   1.000
_cell.angle_alpha   90.00
_cell.angle_beta   90.00
_cell.angle_gamma   90.00
#
_symmetry.space_group_name_H-M   'P 1'
#
loop_
_entity.id
_entity.type
_entity.pdbx_description
1 polymer ?
#
loop_
_entity_poly.entity_id
_entity_poly.type
_entity_poly.pdbx_seq_one_letter_code
_entity_poly.pdbx_strand_id
1 'polypeptide(L)'
;MVKPQVCRGEALIRALLECEVAELVWEKQEVRVRRKEFGDDFTGSVESYIPKGSPEHDEEDCDALYIETEDDMGYVFQVPEIAELEILPTCRMTPEKANRQMDEMERAAGLRSK
;
A
#
# COMPACT_ATOMS: atom_id res chain seq x y z
N MET A 1 -9.33 9.16 -14.91
CA MET A 1 -9.62 8.14 -13.88
C MET A 1 -8.77 6.93 -14.21
N VAL A 2 -7.70 6.71 -13.45
CA VAL A 2 -6.92 5.47 -13.55
C VAL A 2 -7.82 4.36 -12.99
N LYS A 3 -8.06 3.30 -13.76
CA LYS A 3 -8.86 2.18 -13.28
C LYS A 3 -8.06 1.46 -12.18
N PRO A 4 -8.70 1.00 -11.11
CA PRO A 4 -8.01 0.17 -10.13
C PRO A 4 -7.42 -1.06 -10.82
N GLN A 5 -6.15 -1.35 -10.52
CA GLN A 5 -5.48 -2.53 -11.04
C GLN A 5 -5.75 -3.68 -10.09
N VAL A 6 -6.63 -4.59 -10.50
CA VAL A 6 -7.01 -5.76 -9.71
C VAL A 6 -6.16 -6.95 -10.15
N CYS A 7 -5.32 -7.45 -9.24
CA CYS A 7 -4.50 -8.63 -9.43
C CYS A 7 -5.14 -9.82 -8.70
N ARG A 8 -5.33 -10.93 -9.42
CA ARG A 8 -5.93 -12.16 -8.90
C ARG A 8 -4.98 -13.33 -9.11
N GLY A 9 -4.84 -14.15 -8.08
CA GLY A 9 -4.01 -15.34 -8.11
C GLY A 9 -2.57 -15.05 -7.68
N GLU A 10 -2.02 -16.01 -6.93
CA GLU A 10 -0.75 -15.89 -6.22
C GLU A 10 0.41 -15.48 -7.12
N ALA A 11 0.56 -16.12 -8.29
CA ALA A 11 1.68 -15.83 -9.19
C ALA A 11 1.68 -14.39 -9.72
N LEU A 12 0.49 -13.82 -9.97
CA LEU A 12 0.36 -12.44 -10.44
C LEU A 12 0.57 -11.44 -9.29
N ILE A 13 0.06 -11.75 -8.10
CA ILE A 13 0.28 -10.94 -6.90
C ILE A 13 1.77 -10.91 -6.55
N ARG A 14 2.45 -12.07 -6.56
CA ARG A 14 3.89 -12.16 -6.34
C ARG A 14 4.67 -11.34 -7.36
N ALA A 15 4.39 -11.52 -8.66
CA ALA A 15 5.09 -10.78 -9.71
C ALA A 15 4.91 -9.25 -9.59
N LEU A 16 3.71 -8.80 -9.21
CA LEU A 16 3.42 -7.39 -8.94
C LEU A 16 4.27 -6.86 -7.79
N LEU A 17 4.29 -7.58 -6.66
CA LEU A 17 5.04 -7.17 -5.47
C LEU A 17 6.56 -7.24 -5.71
N GLU A 18 7.06 -8.21 -6.47
CA GLU A 18 8.49 -8.26 -6.80
C GLU A 18 8.94 -7.13 -7.75
N CYS A 19 8.09 -6.69 -8.66
CA CYS A 19 8.44 -5.67 -9.65
C CYS A 19 8.18 -4.23 -9.16
N GLU A 20 7.05 -4.00 -8.50
CA GLU A 20 6.49 -2.66 -8.28
C GLU A 20 6.48 -2.24 -6.80
N VAL A 21 6.81 -3.13 -5.84
CA VAL A 21 6.64 -2.79 -4.42
C VAL A 21 7.47 -1.59 -3.96
N ALA A 22 8.64 -1.35 -4.54
CA ALA A 22 9.43 -0.17 -4.20
C ALA A 22 8.65 1.13 -4.48
N GLU A 23 7.91 1.18 -5.59
CA GLU A 23 7.05 2.31 -5.93
C GLU A 23 5.80 2.34 -5.06
N LEU A 24 5.18 1.18 -4.81
CA LEU A 24 4.00 1.08 -3.92
C LEU A 24 4.32 1.57 -2.50
N VAL A 25 5.47 1.17 -1.94
CA VAL A 25 5.95 1.61 -0.62
C VAL A 25 6.26 3.10 -0.62
N TRP A 26 7.01 3.58 -1.62
CA TRP A 26 7.41 4.99 -1.69
C TRP A 26 6.20 5.93 -1.82
N GLU A 27 5.20 5.56 -2.61
CA GLU A 27 3.97 6.35 -2.78
C GLU A 27 2.96 6.13 -1.64
N LYS A 28 3.26 5.28 -0.63
CA LYS A 28 2.29 4.79 0.37
C LYS A 28 0.97 4.39 -0.31
N GLN A 29 1.11 3.57 -1.34
CA GLN A 29 0.03 3.23 -2.24
C GLN A 29 -1.04 2.44 -1.49
N GLU A 30 -2.25 2.97 -1.48
CA GLU A 30 -3.41 2.32 -0.88
C GLU A 30 -3.81 1.10 -1.70
N VAL A 31 -4.02 -0.02 -1.03
CA VAL A 31 -4.42 -1.29 -1.62
C VAL A 31 -5.61 -1.87 -0.85
N ARG A 32 -6.45 -2.61 -1.56
CA ARG A 32 -7.42 -3.52 -0.95
C ARG A 32 -6.93 -4.96 -1.08
N VAL A 33 -6.77 -5.62 0.05
CA VAL A 33 -6.35 -7.02 0.16
C VAL A 33 -7.56 -7.85 0.56
N ARG A 34 -7.89 -8.88 -0.23
CA ARG A 34 -8.94 -9.83 0.12
C ARG A 34 -8.34 -11.18 0.49
N ARG A 35 -8.65 -11.73 1.66
CA ARG A 35 -8.16 -13.07 2.08
C ARG A 35 -8.97 -14.22 1.49
N LYS A 36 -8.30 -15.34 1.21
CA LYS A 36 -8.92 -16.56 0.67
C LYS A 36 -9.89 -17.23 1.66
N GLU A 37 -9.52 -17.35 2.93
CA GLU A 37 -10.24 -18.19 3.89
C GLU A 37 -11.53 -17.56 4.42
N PHE A 38 -11.56 -16.24 4.59
CA PHE A 38 -12.68 -15.56 5.23
C PHE A 38 -13.42 -14.60 4.29
N GLY A 39 -12.80 -14.25 3.16
CA GLY A 39 -13.36 -13.30 2.20
C GLY A 39 -13.37 -11.84 2.70
N ASP A 40 -12.78 -11.57 3.88
CA ASP A 40 -12.60 -10.22 4.43
C ASP A 40 -11.73 -9.38 3.51
N ASP A 41 -12.16 -8.13 3.32
CA ASP A 41 -11.46 -7.09 2.58
C ASP A 41 -10.80 -6.12 3.57
N PHE A 42 -9.48 -6.00 3.47
CA PHE A 42 -8.67 -5.08 4.25
C PHE A 42 -8.17 -3.98 3.34
N THR A 43 -8.26 -2.73 3.79
CA THR A 43 -7.76 -1.58 3.03
C THR A 43 -6.66 -0.90 3.83
N GLY A 44 -5.51 -0.65 3.20
CA GLY A 44 -4.39 0.00 3.85
C GLY A 44 -3.31 0.41 2.85
N SER A 45 -2.35 1.19 3.32
CA SER A 45 -1.19 1.63 2.55
C SER A 45 -0.09 0.58 2.60
N VAL A 46 0.53 0.26 1.46
CA VAL A 46 1.67 -0.66 1.43
C VAL A 46 2.85 -0.03 2.17
N GLU A 47 3.36 -0.72 3.19
CA GLU A 47 4.54 -0.28 3.97
C GLU A 47 5.79 -1.04 3.56
N SER A 48 5.69 -2.35 3.36
CA SER A 48 6.81 -3.20 2.99
C SER A 48 6.34 -4.51 2.37
N TYR A 49 7.24 -5.16 1.63
CA TYR A 49 7.07 -6.52 1.13
C TYR A 49 8.36 -7.28 1.32
N ILE A 50 8.25 -8.43 1.98
CA ILE A 50 9.36 -9.33 2.25
C ILE A 50 9.20 -10.52 1.29
N PRO A 51 10.05 -10.64 0.25
CA PRO A 51 9.99 -11.77 -0.65
C PRO A 51 10.53 -13.03 0.01
N LYS A 52 9.98 -14.18 -0.40
CA LYS A 52 10.41 -15.51 0.03
C LYS A 52 11.92 -15.68 -0.15
N GLY A 53 12.57 -16.24 0.88
CA GLY A 53 14.01 -16.46 0.90
C GLY A 53 14.85 -15.23 1.27
N SER A 54 14.23 -14.10 1.60
CA SER A 54 14.92 -12.95 2.22
C SER A 54 15.48 -13.31 3.60
N PRO A 55 16.62 -12.73 4.02
CA PRO A 55 17.21 -12.98 5.34
C PRO A 55 16.33 -12.52 6.51
N GLU A 56 15.29 -11.71 6.24
CA GLU A 56 14.30 -11.20 7.21
C GLU A 56 13.10 -12.16 7.39
N HIS A 57 13.14 -13.36 6.78
CA HIS A 57 12.16 -14.41 7.04
C HIS A 57 12.53 -15.20 8.29
N ASP A 58 11.81 -14.96 9.39
CA ASP A 58 12.12 -15.65 10.63
C ASP A 58 11.53 -17.08 10.74
N GLU A 59 10.35 -17.40 10.16
CA GLU A 59 9.71 -18.69 10.55
C GLU A 59 8.98 -19.51 9.45
N GLU A 60 8.55 -18.94 8.31
CA GLU A 60 7.71 -19.68 7.33
C GLU A 60 8.15 -19.67 5.85
N ASP A 61 9.26 -19.00 5.49
CA ASP A 61 9.79 -18.98 4.10
C ASP A 61 8.69 -18.72 3.03
N CYS A 62 7.81 -17.74 3.27
CA CYS A 62 6.65 -17.43 2.42
C CYS A 62 6.52 -15.92 2.23
N ASP A 63 6.31 -15.42 1.02
CA ASP A 63 6.25 -13.97 0.78
C ASP A 63 5.21 -13.27 1.66
N ALA A 64 5.58 -12.13 2.26
CA ALA A 64 4.73 -11.38 3.19
C ALA A 64 4.59 -9.91 2.76
N LEU A 65 3.35 -9.45 2.62
CA LEU A 65 2.99 -8.05 2.37
C LEU A 65 2.55 -7.41 3.69
N TYR A 66 3.16 -6.27 4.03
CA TYR A 66 2.72 -5.44 5.13
C TYR A 66 1.91 -4.25 4.61
N ILE A 67 0.74 -4.03 5.21
CA ILE A 67 -0.05 -2.82 5.00
C ILE A 67 -0.35 -2.11 6.33
N GLU A 68 -0.34 -0.79 6.31
CA GLU A 68 -0.73 0.10 7.40
C GLU A 68 -2.15 0.61 7.14
N THR A 69 -3.07 0.40 8.07
CA THR A 69 -4.46 0.89 7.96
C THR A 69 -4.60 2.32 8.50
N GLU A 70 -5.73 2.98 8.24
CA GLU A 70 -6.00 4.35 8.72
C GLU A 70 -5.95 4.49 10.26
N ASP A 71 -6.13 3.40 11.00
CA ASP A 71 -6.03 3.35 12.46
C ASP A 71 -4.58 3.16 12.97
N ASP A 72 -3.57 3.37 12.12
CA ASP A 72 -2.14 3.09 12.38
C ASP A 72 -1.89 1.62 12.80
N MET A 73 -2.81 0.73 12.46
CA MET A 73 -2.69 -0.71 12.73
C MET A 73 -2.05 -1.39 11.52
N GLY A 74 -0.90 -2.02 11.75
CA GLY A 74 -0.18 -2.82 10.77
C GLY A 74 -0.74 -4.23 10.64
N TYR A 75 -0.95 -4.67 9.40
CA TYR A 75 -1.37 -6.03 9.09
C TYR A 75 -0.37 -6.69 8.15
N VAL A 76 -0.01 -7.93 8.47
CA VAL A 76 0.82 -8.78 7.63
C VAL A 76 -0.06 -9.81 6.93
N PHE A 77 0.07 -9.88 5.61
CA PHE A 77 -0.61 -10.87 4.78
C PHE A 77 0.43 -11.73 4.06
N GLN A 78 0.39 -13.04 4.25
CA GLN A 78 1.18 -13.93 3.42
C GLN A 78 0.56 -13.95 2.02
N VAL A 79 1.35 -13.79 0.97
CA VAL A 79 0.87 -13.80 -0.43
C VAL A 79 0.03 -15.05 -0.77
N PRO A 80 0.38 -16.26 -0.28
CA PRO A 80 -0.47 -17.45 -0.46
C PRO A 80 -1.88 -17.32 0.14
N GLU A 81 -2.11 -16.45 1.11
CA GLU A 81 -3.42 -16.24 1.74
C GLU A 81 -4.25 -15.15 1.03
N ILE A 82 -3.62 -14.36 0.16
CA ILE A 82 -4.27 -13.29 -0.59
C ILE A 82 -5.02 -13.87 -1.79
N ALA A 83 -6.33 -13.66 -1.84
CA ALA A 83 -7.19 -14.04 -2.96
C ALA A 83 -7.14 -13.00 -4.09
N GLU A 84 -7.19 -11.72 -3.71
CA GLU A 84 -7.22 -10.57 -4.60
C GLU A 84 -6.46 -9.42 -3.96
N LEU A 85 -5.64 -8.74 -4.77
CA LEU A 85 -4.96 -7.51 -4.41
C LEU A 85 -5.38 -6.44 -5.41
N GLU A 86 -6.05 -5.40 -4.93
CA GLU A 86 -6.48 -4.26 -5.74
C GLU A 86 -5.63 -3.05 -5.40
N ILE A 87 -4.88 -2.52 -6.37
CA ILE A 87 -4.22 -1.22 -6.24
C ILE A 87 -5.30 -0.15 -6.43
N LEU A 88 -5.63 0.54 -5.35
CA LEU A 88 -6.59 1.63 -5.39
C LEU A 88 -5.93 2.83 -6.08
N PRO A 89 -6.66 3.61 -6.89
CA PRO A 89 -6.09 4.84 -7.41
C PRO A 89 -5.73 5.73 -6.23
N THR A 90 -4.43 5.95 -5.99
CA THR A 90 -3.99 7.00 -5.07
C THR A 90 -4.71 8.26 -5.51
N CYS A 91 -5.44 8.89 -4.60
CA CYS A 91 -5.76 10.30 -4.76
C CYS A 91 -4.42 11.02 -4.70
N ARG A 92 -3.67 11.01 -5.82
CA ARG A 92 -2.55 11.90 -6.03
C ARG A 92 -3.13 13.26 -5.75
N MET A 93 -2.82 13.82 -4.58
CA MET A 93 -2.79 15.26 -4.49
C MET A 93 -1.87 15.66 -5.62
N THR A 94 -2.45 16.26 -6.65
CA THR A 94 -1.63 16.87 -7.68
C THR A 94 -0.64 17.78 -6.96
N PRO A 95 0.58 17.98 -7.48
CA PRO A 95 1.53 18.91 -6.86
C PRO A 95 0.88 20.28 -6.56
N GLU A 96 -0.16 20.67 -7.31
CA GLU A 96 -1.01 21.82 -7.01
C GLU A 96 -1.83 21.71 -5.71
N LYS A 97 -2.45 20.56 -5.41
CA LYS A 97 -3.17 20.34 -4.15
C LYS A 97 -2.22 20.20 -2.96
N ALA A 98 -1.08 19.54 -3.12
CA ALA A 98 -0.06 19.44 -2.07
C ALA A 98 0.54 20.82 -1.73
N ASN A 99 0.84 21.64 -2.74
CA ASN A 99 1.27 23.02 -2.54
C ASN A 99 0.18 23.88 -1.88
N ARG A 100 -1.09 23.70 -2.25
CA ARG A 100 -2.20 24.45 -1.65
C ARG A 100 -2.41 24.08 -0.17
N GLN A 101 -2.26 22.80 0.18
CA GLN A 101 -2.38 22.36 1.57
C GLN A 101 -1.19 22.83 2.43
N MET A 102 0.04 22.82 1.89
CA MET A 102 1.18 23.48 2.55
C MET A 102 0.96 24.99 2.70
N ASP A 103 0.47 25.69 1.67
CA ASP A 103 0.18 27.13 1.73
C ASP A 103 -0.91 27.44 2.78
N GLU A 104 -1.92 26.57 2.89
CA GLU A 104 -2.96 26.68 3.93
C GLU A 104 -2.42 26.38 5.33
N MET A 105 -1.54 25.39 5.50
CA MET A 105 -0.85 25.13 6.78
C MET A 105 0.10 26.27 7.17
N GLU A 106 0.88 26.83 6.23
CA GLU A 106 1.76 27.97 6.49
C GLU A 106 0.99 29.24 6.84
N ARG A 107 -0.19 29.45 6.21
CA ARG A 107 -1.11 30.55 6.56
C ARG A 107 -1.74 30.34 7.93
N ALA A 108 -2.17 29.11 8.25
CA ALA A 108 -2.74 28.79 9.56
C ALA A 108 -1.72 28.90 10.69
N ALA A 109 -0.45 28.58 10.42
CA ALA A 109 0.68 28.73 11.34
C ALA A 109 1.21 30.17 11.43
N GLY A 110 0.67 31.12 10.66
CA GLY A 110 1.09 32.53 10.66
C GLY A 110 2.51 32.78 10.11
N LEU A 111 3.11 31.78 9.45
CA LEU A 111 4.48 31.85 8.93
C LEU A 111 4.58 32.64 7.62
N ARG A 112 3.45 32.87 6.94
CA ARG A 112 3.37 33.73 5.76
C ARG A 112 2.79 35.10 6.11
N SER A 113 3.69 36.02 6.47
CA SER A 113 3.37 37.46 6.54
C SER A 113 3.81 38.17 5.27
N LYS A 114 2.87 38.33 4.32
CA LYS A 114 2.59 39.54 3.51
C LYS A 114 1.81 39.18 2.25
#